data_AF-A0A662URE9-F1
#
_entry.id   AF-A0A662URE9-F1
#
_cell.length_a   1.000
_cell.length_b   1.000
_cell.length_c   1.000
_cell.angle_alpha   90.00
_cell.angle_beta   90.00
_cell.angle_gamma   90.00
#
_symmetry.space_group_name_H-M   'P 1'
#
loop_
_entity.id
_entity.type
_entity.pdbx_description
1 polymer ?
#
loop_
_entity_poly.entity_id
_entity_poly.type
_entity_poly.pdbx_seq_one_letter_code
_entity_poly.pdbx_strand_id
1 'polypeptide(L)' 'MVSMDRRRRRTIFDIFNELFREIEEEFQEFVREAERLRRYGGEEVGELREFRRPFVYGFRITIGPDGLPKIEEFGNVRR' A
#
# COMPACT_ATOMS: atom_id res chain seq x y z
N MET A 1 17.97 -41.08 -4.34
CA MET A 1 18.92 -40.03 -3.94
C MET A 1 18.35 -38.69 -4.35
N VAL A 2 18.05 -37.88 -3.33
CA VAL A 2 17.72 -36.44 -3.23
C VAL A 2 17.27 -35.71 -4.51
N SER A 3 15.97 -35.37 -4.54
CA SER A 3 15.40 -34.33 -5.40
C SER A 3 16.21 -33.04 -5.24
N MET A 4 16.88 -32.64 -6.32
CA MET A 4 17.65 -31.41 -6.38
C MET A 4 16.66 -30.24 -6.34
N ASP A 5 16.46 -29.69 -5.14
CA ASP A 5 15.71 -28.46 -4.91
C ASP A 5 16.31 -27.38 -5.80
N ARG A 6 15.62 -27.08 -6.91
CA ARG A 6 15.98 -25.99 -7.81
C ARG A 6 15.77 -24.73 -7.01
N ARG A 7 16.83 -24.25 -6.34
CA ARG A 7 16.91 -22.89 -5.79
C ARG A 7 16.55 -21.92 -6.90
N ARG A 8 15.27 -21.56 -6.97
CA ARG A 8 14.72 -20.57 -7.90
C ARG A 8 15.47 -19.30 -7.55
N ARG A 9 16.37 -18.84 -8.42
CA ARG A 9 17.03 -17.54 -8.22
C ARG A 9 15.91 -16.51 -8.12
N ARG A 10 15.78 -15.84 -6.97
CA ARG A 10 14.83 -14.74 -6.80
C ARG A 10 15.09 -13.75 -7.93
N THR A 11 14.10 -13.57 -8.77
CA THR A 11 14.12 -12.61 -9.87
C THR A 11 13.61 -11.26 -9.36
N ILE A 12 13.86 -10.20 -10.14
CA ILE A 12 13.23 -8.90 -9.88
C ILE A 12 11.71 -9.01 -9.78
N PHE A 13 11.08 -9.92 -10.53
CA PHE A 13 9.64 -10.17 -10.44
C PHE A 13 9.20 -10.75 -9.09
N ASP A 14 10.02 -11.58 -8.44
CA ASP A 14 9.70 -12.12 -7.12
C ASP A 14 9.71 -11.01 -6.05
N ILE A 15 10.68 -10.08 -6.13
CA ILE A 15 10.76 -8.90 -5.24
C ILE A 15 9.56 -7.98 -5.49
N PHE A 16 9.18 -7.80 -6.75
CA PHE A 16 8.00 -7.03 -7.13
C PHE A 16 6.71 -7.63 -6.58
N ASN A 17 6.53 -8.95 -6.68
CA ASN A 17 5.35 -9.62 -6.16
C ASN A 17 5.23 -9.52 -4.63
N GLU A 18 6.36 -9.58 -3.92
CA GLU A 18 6.40 -9.39 -2.45
C GLU A 18 5.99 -7.97 -2.08
N LEU A 19 6.61 -6.97 -2.71
CA LEU A 19 6.30 -5.56 -2.50
C LEU A 19 4.83 -5.22 -2.84
N PHE A 20 4.31 -5.72 -3.96
CA PHE A 20 2.92 -5.49 -4.35
C PHE A 20 1.95 -6.08 -3.33
N ARG A 21 2.26 -7.25 -2.77
CA ARG A 21 1.42 -7.86 -1.75
C ARG A 21 1.34 -7.00 -0.48
N GLU A 22 2.47 -6.49 -0.02
CA GLU A 22 2.51 -5.58 1.14
C GLU A 22 1.68 -4.32 0.89
N ILE A 23 1.82 -3.72 -0.29
CA ILE A 23 1.03 -2.54 -0.71
C ILE A 23 -0.46 -2.85 -0.79
N GLU A 24 -0.85 -4.02 -1.32
CA GLU A 24 -2.25 -4.45 -1.39
C GLU A 24 -2.87 -4.61 0.01
N GLU A 25 -2.15 -5.21 0.95
CA GLU A 25 -2.60 -5.39 2.33
C GLU A 25 -2.83 -4.03 3.02
N GLU A 26 -1.87 -3.11 2.87
CA GLU A 26 -1.96 -1.76 3.42
C GLU A 26 -3.10 -0.96 2.77
N PHE A 27 -3.27 -1.07 1.46
CA PHE A 27 -4.38 -0.44 0.74
C PHE A 27 -5.74 -0.96 1.23
N GLN A 28 -5.86 -2.26 1.49
CA GLN A 28 -7.08 -2.86 2.02
C GLN A 28 -7.39 -2.36 3.44
N GLU A 29 -6.38 -2.19 4.30
CA GLU A 29 -6.56 -1.57 5.61
C GLU A 29 -7.03 -0.12 5.49
N PHE A 30 -6.40 0.66 4.62
CA PHE A 30 -6.78 2.03 4.35
C PHE A 30 -8.24 2.14 3.89
N VAL A 31 -8.66 1.30 2.94
CA VAL A 31 -10.05 1.27 2.46
C VAL A 31 -11.02 0.94 3.59
N ARG A 32 -10.71 -0.06 4.43
CA ARG A 32 -11.55 -0.41 5.59
C ARG A 32 -11.70 0.74 6.57
N GLU A 33 -10.62 1.45 6.84
CA GLU A 33 -10.65 2.59 7.75
C GLU A 33 -11.41 3.79 7.16
N ALA A 34 -11.18 4.09 5.87
CA ALA A 34 -11.96 5.10 5.16
C ALA A 34 -13.46 4.76 5.14
N GLU A 35 -13.84 3.49 4.97
CA GLU A 35 -15.22 3.04 5.07
C GLU A 35 -15.79 3.20 6.49
N ARG A 36 -15.03 2.84 7.54
CA ARG A 36 -15.45 3.05 8.93
C ARG A 36 -15.68 4.52 9.20
N LEU A 37 -14.69 5.36 8.89
CA LEU A 37 -14.78 6.80 9.08
C LEU A 37 -15.97 7.41 8.31
N ARG A 38 -16.27 6.91 7.10
CA ARG A 38 -17.48 7.30 6.35
C ARG A 38 -18.78 6.86 7.02
N ARG A 39 -18.82 5.67 7.65
CA ARG A 39 -20.00 5.13 8.36
C ARG A 39 -20.24 5.81 9.71
N TYR A 40 -19.18 6.14 10.45
CA TYR A 40 -19.26 6.77 11.77
C TYR A 40 -19.28 8.31 11.71
N GLY A 41 -18.68 8.93 10.69
CA GLY A 41 -18.65 10.39 10.48
C GLY A 41 -19.97 11.01 10.02
N GLY A 42 -21.09 10.29 10.16
CA GLY A 42 -22.42 10.79 9.88
C GLY A 42 -23.06 11.55 11.05
N GLU A 43 -22.66 11.29 12.30
CA GLU A 43 -23.45 11.78 13.45
C GLU A 43 -22.68 12.53 14.54
N GLU A 44 -21.36 12.43 14.66
CA GLU A 44 -20.63 13.15 15.71
C GLU A 44 -19.29 13.71 15.23
N VAL A 45 -18.87 14.81 15.87
CA VAL A 45 -17.57 15.51 15.77
C VAL A 45 -17.54 16.69 14.80
N GLY A 46 -17.71 17.89 15.36
CA GLY A 46 -17.65 19.21 14.71
C GLY A 46 -16.29 19.65 14.15
N GLU A 47 -15.37 18.73 13.83
CA GLU A 47 -14.08 19.01 13.17
C GLU A 47 -14.09 18.69 11.65
N LEU A 48 -15.25 18.31 11.11
CA LEU A 48 -15.50 17.79 9.75
C LEU A 48 -15.30 18.77 8.56
N ARG A 49 -14.44 19.79 8.66
CA ARG A 49 -14.04 20.55 7.46
C ARG A 49 -13.05 19.77 6.57
N GLU A 50 -12.22 18.92 7.16
CA GLU A 50 -11.27 18.08 6.40
C GLU A 50 -11.93 16.86 5.75
N PHE A 51 -12.97 16.29 6.35
CA PHE A 51 -13.68 15.10 5.84
C PHE A 51 -14.48 15.31 4.54
N ARG A 52 -14.73 16.55 4.13
CA ARG A 52 -15.34 16.84 2.81
C ARG A 52 -14.32 16.76 1.68
N ARG A 53 -13.03 16.64 1.98
CA ARG A 53 -11.97 16.53 0.97
C ARG A 53 -11.75 15.05 0.68
N PRO A 54 -11.49 14.67 -0.59
CA PRO A 54 -11.19 13.29 -0.92
C PRO A 54 -9.95 12.83 -0.15
N PHE A 55 -10.04 11.64 0.44
CA PHE A 55 -8.86 10.95 0.97
C PHE A 55 -8.03 10.43 -0.20
N VAL A 56 -6.75 10.81 -0.22
CA VAL A 56 -5.77 10.45 -1.24
C VAL A 56 -4.64 9.72 -0.55
N TYR A 57 -4.42 8.47 -0.96
CA TYR A 57 -3.30 7.65 -0.54
C TYR A 57 -2.74 6.94 -1.76
N GLY A 58 -1.41 6.96 -1.92
CA GLY A 58 -0.76 6.35 -3.08
C GLY A 58 0.73 6.15 -2.88
N PHE A 59 1.29 5.35 -3.78
CA PHE A 59 2.71 4.99 -3.80
C PHE A 59 3.29 5.25 -5.20
N ARG A 60 4.54 5.68 -5.23
CA ARG A 60 5.39 5.73 -6.43
C ARG A 60 6.49 4.70 -6.27
N ILE A 61 6.54 3.75 -7.20
CA ILE A 61 7.61 2.74 -7.26
C ILE A 61 8.48 3.05 -8.47
N THR A 62 9.78 3.23 -8.26
CA THR A 62 10.76 3.47 -9.31
C THR A 62 11.82 2.38 -9.31
N ILE A 63 12.08 1.77 -10.47
CA ILE A 63 13.17 0.81 -10.67
C ILE A 63 14.22 1.45 -11.57
N GLY A 64 15.42 1.65 -11.05
CA GLY A 64 16.54 2.12 -11.85
C GLY A 64 17.28 0.99 -12.57
N PRO A 65 18.34 1.31 -13.33
CA PRO A 65 19.24 0.33 -13.93
C PRO A 65 19.94 -0.59 -12.89
N ASP A 66 19.97 -0.18 -11.63
CA ASP A 66 20.45 -0.94 -10.47
C ASP A 66 19.48 -2.05 -10.04
N GLY A 67 18.24 -2.05 -10.54
CA GLY A 67 17.23 -3.08 -10.24
C GLY A 67 16.66 -3.02 -8.83
N LEU A 68 17.04 -2.01 -8.04
CA LEU A 68 16.56 -1.80 -6.69
C LEU A 68 15.27 -0.95 -6.72
N PRO A 69 14.14 -1.44 -6.16
CA PRO A 69 12.92 -0.66 -6.10
C PRO A 69 13.08 0.47 -5.08
N LYS A 70 12.70 1.68 -5.48
CA LYS A 70 12.54 2.85 -4.62
C LYS A 70 11.06 3.16 -4.47
N ILE A 71 10.58 3.19 -3.24
CA ILE A 71 9.17 3.38 -2.90
C ILE A 71 9.02 4.74 -2.24
N GLU A 72 8.04 5.51 -2.69
CA GLU A 72 7.69 6.81 -2.11
C GLU A 72 6.17 6.86 -1.89
N GLU A 73 5.76 7.13 -0.65
CA GLU A 73 4.36 7.34 -0.29
C GLU A 73 3.95 8.80 -0.52
N PHE A 74 2.71 9.02 -0.94
CA PHE A 74 2.14 10.36 -1.04
C PHE A 74 0.64 10.34 -0.70
N GLY A 75 0.14 11.48 -0.23
CA GLY A 75 -1.26 11.59 0.14
C GLY A 75 -1.54 12.66 1.18
N ASN A 76 -2.82 12.80 1.52
CA ASN A 76 -3.29 13.67 2.61
C ASN A 76 -3.75 12.85 3.84
N VAL A 77 -3.44 11.55 3.86
CA VAL A 77 -3.75 10.64 4.95
C VAL A 77 -2.57 10.64 5.92
N ARG A 78 -2.83 10.90 7.20
CA ARG A 78 -1.82 10.81 8.25
C ARG A 78 -1.84 9.38 8.80
N ARG A 79 -0.69 8.70 8.74
CA ARG A 79 -0.45 7.41 9.39
C ARG A 79 -0.36 7.58 10.91
#